data_AF-A0A662DQW0-F1
#
_entry.id   AF-A0A662DQW0-F1
#
_cell.length_a   1.000
_cell.length_b   1.000
_cell.length_c   1.000
_cell.angle_alpha   90.00
_cell.angle_beta   90.00
_cell.angle_gamma   90.00
#
_symmetry.space_group_name_H-M   'P 1'
#
loop_
_entity.id
_entity.type
_entity.pdbx_description
1 polymer ?
#
loop_
_entity_poly.entity_id
_entity_poly.type
_entity_poly.pdbx_seq_one_letter_code
_entity_poly.pdbx_strand_id
1 'polypeptide(L)'
;MPIPPDTVTPEVVDGPEPAEGGGDSRPHVSEPSKLIRIASMTRAMLDEVREAPLDDAGRQRLVAIYDQSIDELRDVLSDDLVEELNAVFIPITDVPSEAELRIAQAQLVGWLEGLFHGIQASLISQQMAASAQLERIKFQKALEGGDSDDHGNGLYL
;
A
#
# COMPACT_ATOMS: atom_id res chain seq x y z
N MET A 1 59.42 9.17 33.32
CA MET A 1 58.21 10.00 33.43
C MET A 1 57.06 9.19 32.84
N PRO A 2 56.03 8.81 33.59
CA PRO A 2 54.92 8.01 33.08
C PRO A 2 53.94 8.88 32.28
N ILE A 3 53.37 8.30 31.23
CA ILE A 3 52.37 8.88 30.33
C ILE A 3 50.99 8.70 30.99
N PRO A 4 50.10 9.70 31.05
CA PRO A 4 48.74 9.50 31.56
C PRO A 4 47.89 8.70 30.56
N PRO A 5 46.87 7.93 31.03
CA PRO A 5 45.99 7.19 30.13
C PRO A 5 44.97 8.13 29.48
N ASP A 6 44.81 8.01 28.16
CA ASP A 6 43.75 8.66 27.40
C ASP A 6 42.37 8.23 27.93
N THR A 7 41.60 9.21 28.38
CA THR A 7 40.19 9.02 28.72
C THR A 7 39.42 9.01 27.40
N VAL A 8 39.06 7.81 26.94
CA VAL A 8 38.14 7.65 25.81
C VAL A 8 36.73 7.97 26.30
N THR A 9 36.23 9.16 25.99
CA THR A 9 34.80 9.46 26.06
C THR A 9 34.10 8.69 24.93
N PRO A 10 33.08 7.87 25.21
CA PRO A 10 32.29 7.28 24.13
C PRO A 10 31.50 8.37 23.43
N GLU A 11 31.80 8.57 22.15
CA GLU A 11 30.98 9.32 21.21
C GLU A 11 29.59 8.70 21.18
N VAL A 12 28.59 9.47 21.61
CA VAL A 12 27.19 9.08 21.44
C VAL A 12 26.93 9.10 19.94
N VAL A 13 26.91 7.92 19.34
CA VAL A 13 26.39 7.72 17.99
C VAL A 13 24.95 8.20 18.02
N ASP A 14 24.73 9.35 17.39
CA ASP A 14 23.40 9.84 17.06
C ASP A 14 22.73 8.75 16.23
N GLY A 15 21.78 8.03 16.84
CA GLY A 15 20.95 7.09 16.12
C GLY A 15 20.18 7.83 15.02
N PRO A 16 19.87 7.20 13.88
CA PRO A 16 19.15 7.89 12.82
C PRO A 16 17.82 8.42 13.41
N GLU A 17 17.64 9.74 13.30
CA GLU A 17 16.37 10.39 13.59
C GLU A 17 15.22 9.61 12.95
N PRO A 18 14.08 9.43 13.63
CA PRO A 18 12.91 8.88 12.98
C PRO A 18 12.57 9.85 11.86
N ALA A 19 12.69 9.39 10.62
CA ALA A 19 12.23 10.13 9.47
C ALA A 19 10.75 10.46 9.69
N GLU A 20 10.47 11.71 10.09
CA GLU A 20 9.15 12.31 9.98
C GLU A 20 8.88 12.51 8.49
N GLY A 21 8.56 11.41 7.81
CA GLY A 21 8.01 11.39 6.47
C GLY A 21 6.53 11.76 6.51
N GLY A 22 6.21 12.97 6.96
CA GLY A 22 4.94 13.58 6.67
C GLY A 22 4.90 13.97 5.20
N GLY A 23 4.29 13.13 4.35
CA GLY A 23 3.91 13.55 3.00
C GLY A 23 3.97 12.46 1.93
N ASP A 24 2.98 11.58 1.91
CA ASP A 24 2.06 11.55 0.77
C ASP A 24 0.70 10.99 1.23
N SER A 25 -0.13 11.84 1.83
CA SER A 25 -1.51 11.48 2.17
C SER A 25 -2.43 11.49 0.95
N ARG A 26 -1.87 11.37 -0.26
CA ARG A 26 -2.69 11.16 -1.45
C ARG A 26 -3.18 9.72 -1.43
N PRO A 27 -4.49 9.51 -1.64
CA PRO A 27 -5.00 8.15 -1.78
C PRO A 27 -4.31 7.50 -2.98
N HIS A 28 -3.83 6.27 -2.79
CA HIS A 28 -3.22 5.46 -3.86
C HIS A 28 -4.17 5.30 -5.07
N VAL A 29 -5.48 5.44 -4.83
CA VAL A 29 -6.54 5.34 -5.83
C VAL A 29 -7.52 6.50 -5.64
N SER A 30 -7.69 7.33 -6.67
CA SER A 30 -8.62 8.48 -6.64
C SER A 30 -10.09 8.06 -6.76
N GLU A 31 -10.37 7.02 -7.55
CA GLU A 31 -11.73 6.51 -7.79
C GLU A 31 -11.86 4.99 -7.51
N PRO A 32 -12.04 4.57 -6.24
CA PRO A 32 -12.12 3.16 -5.89
C PRO A 32 -13.24 2.39 -6.61
N SER A 33 -14.38 3.05 -6.86
CA SER A 33 -15.51 2.43 -7.55
C SER A 33 -15.25 2.17 -9.04
N LYS A 34 -14.44 3.01 -9.70
CA LYS A 34 -14.02 2.83 -11.09
C LYS A 34 -13.01 1.68 -11.18
N LEU A 35 -12.02 1.65 -10.27
CA LEU A 35 -11.06 0.55 -10.15
C LEU A 35 -11.73 -0.83 -10.00
N ILE A 36 -12.72 -0.95 -9.09
CA ILE A 36 -13.46 -2.21 -8.88
C ILE A 36 -14.21 -2.66 -10.15
N ARG A 37 -14.80 -1.72 -10.89
CA ARG A 37 -15.48 -2.00 -12.16
C ARG A 37 -14.51 -2.52 -13.21
N ILE A 38 -13.33 -1.89 -13.36
CA ILE A 38 -12.28 -2.34 -14.27
C ILE A 38 -11.78 -3.74 -13.88
N ALA A 39 -11.52 -3.98 -12.59
CA ALA A 39 -11.06 -5.26 -12.09
C ALA A 39 -12.06 -6.40 -12.36
N SER A 40 -13.35 -6.13 -12.15
CA SER A 40 -14.43 -7.09 -12.38
C SER A 40 -14.60 -7.39 -13.87
N MET A 41 -14.53 -6.36 -14.72
CA MET A 41 -14.57 -6.52 -16.18
C MET A 41 -13.39 -7.35 -16.68
N THR A 42 -12.17 -7.03 -16.23
CA THR A 42 -10.93 -7.75 -16.59
C THR A 42 -11.03 -9.23 -16.22
N ARG A 43 -11.52 -9.55 -15.01
CA ARG A 43 -11.73 -10.94 -14.58
C ARG A 43 -12.74 -11.67 -15.46
N ALA A 44 -13.88 -11.05 -15.75
CA ALA A 44 -14.90 -11.64 -16.63
C ALA A 44 -14.35 -11.90 -18.04
N MET A 45 -13.53 -10.99 -18.57
CA MET A 45 -12.84 -11.19 -19.86
C MET A 45 -11.84 -12.35 -19.81
N LEU A 46 -11.07 -12.48 -18.72
CA LEU A 46 -10.15 -13.61 -18.52
C LEU A 46 -10.91 -14.95 -18.50
N ASP A 47 -12.06 -14.99 -17.84
CA ASP A 47 -12.89 -16.19 -17.74
C ASP A 47 -13.49 -16.57 -19.11
N GLU A 48 -13.97 -15.60 -19.88
CA GLU A 48 -14.48 -15.83 -21.25
C GLU A 48 -13.43 -16.49 -22.15
N VAL A 49 -12.18 -16.00 -22.13
CA VAL A 49 -11.06 -16.54 -22.94
C VAL A 49 -10.67 -17.96 -22.50
N ARG A 50 -11.03 -18.37 -21.28
CA ARG A 50 -10.82 -19.73 -20.78
C ARG A 50 -11.93 -20.68 -21.19
N GLU A 51 -13.16 -20.18 -21.34
CA GLU A 51 -14.34 -21.00 -21.62
C GLU A 51 -14.55 -21.26 -23.10
N ALA A 52 -14.26 -20.29 -23.97
CA ALA A 52 -14.51 -20.40 -25.40
C ALA A 52 -13.30 -19.95 -26.25
N PRO A 53 -13.02 -20.64 -27.38
CA PRO A 53 -12.02 -20.18 -28.32
C PRO A 53 -12.46 -18.90 -29.03
N LEU A 54 -11.51 -18.00 -29.28
CA LEU A 54 -11.70 -16.72 -29.93
C LEU A 54 -11.16 -16.72 -31.36
N ASP A 55 -11.96 -16.20 -32.28
CA ASP A 55 -11.49 -15.89 -33.62
C ASP A 55 -10.58 -14.64 -33.63
N ASP A 56 -9.97 -14.36 -34.79
CA ASP A 56 -9.01 -13.27 -34.93
C ASP A 56 -9.62 -11.90 -34.60
N ALA A 57 -10.89 -11.70 -34.95
CA ALA A 57 -11.63 -10.47 -34.65
C ALA A 57 -11.87 -10.32 -33.15
N GLY A 58 -12.26 -11.40 -32.47
CA GLY A 58 -12.42 -11.45 -31.01
C GLY A 58 -11.11 -11.16 -30.28
N ARG A 59 -10.00 -11.73 -30.74
CA ARG A 59 -8.67 -11.46 -30.17
C ARG A 59 -8.25 -10.00 -30.33
N GLN A 60 -8.44 -9.41 -31.51
CA GLN A 60 -8.17 -7.98 -31.74
C GLN A 60 -9.05 -7.09 -30.85
N ARG A 61 -10.33 -7.44 -30.70
CA ARG A 61 -11.23 -6.70 -29.80
C ARG A 61 -10.76 -6.78 -28.36
N LEU A 62 -10.26 -7.93 -27.93
CA LEU A 62 -9.78 -8.11 -26.56
C LEU A 62 -8.50 -7.33 -26.27
N VAL A 63 -7.58 -7.23 -27.23
CA VAL A 63 -6.41 -6.33 -27.11
C VAL A 63 -6.86 -4.89 -26.88
N ALA A 64 -7.80 -4.39 -27.70
CA ALA A 64 -8.29 -3.03 -27.54
C ALA A 64 -8.95 -2.77 -26.17
N ILE A 65 -9.68 -3.76 -25.64
CA ILE A 65 -10.27 -3.70 -24.29
C ILE A 65 -9.17 -3.70 -23.22
N TYR A 66 -8.14 -4.53 -23.39
CA TYR A 66 -7.01 -4.59 -22.47
C TYR A 66 -6.26 -3.26 -22.42
N ASP A 67 -5.90 -2.70 -23.58
CA ASP A 67 -5.19 -1.41 -23.67
C ASP A 67 -6.02 -0.29 -23.04
N GLN A 68 -7.32 -0.23 -23.36
CA GLN A 68 -8.22 0.73 -22.74
C GLN A 68 -8.31 0.53 -21.23
N SER A 69 -8.29 -0.71 -20.73
CA SER A 69 -8.31 -0.97 -19.28
C SER A 69 -7.06 -0.44 -18.59
N ILE A 70 -5.88 -0.59 -19.22
CA ILE A 70 -4.62 -0.03 -18.71
C ILE A 70 -4.69 1.50 -18.67
N ASP A 71 -5.20 2.14 -19.72
CA ASP A 71 -5.35 3.61 -19.76
C ASP A 71 -6.33 4.11 -18.68
N GLU A 72 -7.47 3.46 -18.53
CA GLU A 72 -8.45 3.81 -17.49
C GLU A 72 -7.92 3.59 -16.07
N LEU A 73 -6.97 2.66 -15.88
CA LEU A 73 -6.25 2.49 -14.62
C LEU A 73 -5.28 3.65 -14.37
N ARG A 74 -4.54 4.09 -15.39
CA ARG A 74 -3.62 5.23 -15.26
C ARG A 74 -4.34 6.50 -14.77
N ASP A 75 -5.60 6.69 -15.19
CA ASP A 75 -6.41 7.84 -14.75
C ASP A 75 -6.79 7.82 -13.27
N VAL A 76 -6.79 6.65 -12.62
CA VAL A 76 -7.29 6.49 -11.24
C VAL A 76 -6.21 6.18 -10.21
N LEU A 77 -5.00 5.85 -10.66
CA LEU A 77 -3.86 5.50 -9.81
C LEU A 77 -3.02 6.75 -9.48
N SER A 78 -2.31 6.70 -8.35
CA SER A 78 -1.27 7.68 -8.05
C SER A 78 -0.08 7.54 -9.00
N ASP A 79 0.72 8.60 -9.14
CA ASP A 79 1.88 8.64 -10.05
C ASP A 79 2.83 7.45 -9.82
N ASP A 80 3.16 7.14 -8.57
CA ASP A 80 4.01 5.99 -8.20
C ASP A 80 3.44 4.65 -8.71
N LEU A 81 2.12 4.45 -8.58
CA LEU A 81 1.47 3.22 -9.06
C LEU A 81 1.36 3.17 -10.57
N VAL A 82 1.27 4.32 -11.23
CA VAL A 82 1.35 4.41 -12.69
C VAL A 82 2.74 4.03 -13.19
N GLU A 83 3.80 4.48 -12.50
CA GLU A 83 5.17 4.07 -12.81
C GLU A 83 5.36 2.57 -12.64
N GLU A 84 4.88 1.98 -11.54
CA GLU A 84 4.88 0.54 -11.31
C GLU A 84 4.12 -0.22 -12.40
N LEU A 85 2.92 0.24 -12.76
CA LEU A 85 2.11 -0.34 -13.83
C LEU A 85 2.89 -0.34 -15.15
N ASN A 86 3.48 0.78 -15.53
CA ASN A 86 4.23 0.90 -16.78
C ASN A 86 5.53 0.07 -16.79
N ALA A 87 6.11 -0.21 -15.62
CA ALA A 87 7.29 -1.07 -15.51
C ALA A 87 6.97 -2.56 -15.68
N VAL A 88 5.75 -2.98 -15.29
CA VAL A 88 5.34 -4.39 -15.26
C VAL A 88 4.59 -4.82 -16.53
N PHE A 89 3.84 -3.92 -17.15
CA PHE A 89 2.99 -4.23 -18.29
C PHE A 89 3.66 -3.85 -19.62
N ILE A 90 3.76 -4.84 -20.50
CA ILE A 90 4.36 -4.70 -21.83
C ILE A 90 3.23 -4.58 -22.87
N PRO A 91 3.25 -3.58 -23.77
CA PRO A 91 2.24 -3.43 -24.82
C PRO A 91 2.18 -4.64 -25.76
N ILE A 92 0.97 -5.04 -26.15
CA ILE A 92 0.73 -6.06 -27.17
C ILE A 92 0.76 -5.38 -28.54
N THR A 93 1.66 -5.81 -29.44
CA THR A 93 1.92 -5.10 -30.71
C THR A 93 1.47 -5.84 -31.97
N ASP A 94 1.47 -7.18 -31.95
CA ASP A 94 0.97 -8.04 -33.03
C ASP A 94 -0.39 -8.64 -32.67
N VAL A 95 -1.05 -9.37 -33.60
CA VAL A 95 -2.26 -10.15 -33.27
C VAL A 95 -1.86 -11.27 -32.31
N PRO A 96 -2.20 -11.18 -31.01
CA PRO A 96 -1.74 -12.16 -30.04
C PRO A 96 -2.48 -13.48 -30.25
N SER A 97 -1.82 -14.55 -29.83
CA SER A 97 -2.45 -15.83 -29.57
C SER A 97 -3.40 -15.73 -28.37
N GLU A 98 -4.35 -16.66 -28.27
CA GLU A 98 -5.21 -16.74 -27.08
C GLU A 98 -4.40 -16.95 -25.79
N ALA A 99 -3.28 -17.69 -25.87
CA ALA A 99 -2.44 -17.94 -24.71
C ALA A 99 -1.80 -16.65 -24.19
N GLU A 100 -1.30 -15.79 -25.09
CA GLU A 100 -0.77 -14.47 -24.73
C GLU A 100 -1.85 -13.59 -24.12
N LEU A 101 -3.07 -13.58 -24.68
CA LEU A 101 -4.20 -12.85 -24.10
C LEU A 101 -4.56 -13.34 -22.69
N ARG A 102 -4.59 -14.65 -22.46
CA ARG A 102 -4.85 -15.21 -21.11
C ARG A 102 -3.76 -14.81 -20.12
N ILE A 103 -2.50 -14.80 -20.54
CA ILE A 103 -1.38 -14.40 -19.68
C ILE A 103 -1.47 -12.91 -19.34
N ALA A 104 -1.67 -12.04 -20.33
CA ALA A 104 -1.79 -10.60 -20.13
C ALA A 104 -2.97 -10.23 -19.21
N GLN A 105 -4.14 -10.84 -19.44
CA GLN A 105 -5.32 -10.65 -18.59
C GLN A 105 -5.10 -11.18 -17.17
N ALA A 106 -4.48 -12.36 -17.02
CA ALA A 106 -4.17 -12.93 -15.70
C ALA A 106 -3.15 -12.08 -14.93
N GLN A 107 -2.16 -11.51 -15.61
CA GLN A 107 -1.22 -10.55 -15.03
C GLN A 107 -1.97 -9.32 -14.50
N LEU A 108 -2.91 -8.76 -15.27
CA LEU A 108 -3.69 -7.61 -14.86
C LEU A 108 -4.59 -7.91 -13.66
N VAL A 109 -5.30 -9.04 -13.68
CA VAL A 109 -6.12 -9.47 -12.53
C VAL A 109 -5.25 -9.65 -11.28
N GLY A 110 -4.12 -10.34 -11.38
CA GLY A 110 -3.24 -10.59 -10.24
C GLY A 110 -2.61 -9.31 -9.68
N TRP A 111 -2.22 -8.38 -10.54
CA TRP A 111 -1.70 -7.08 -10.09
C TRP A 111 -2.78 -6.27 -9.35
N LEU A 112 -4.02 -6.24 -9.88
CA LEU A 112 -5.14 -5.57 -9.23
C LEU A 112 -5.50 -6.20 -7.88
N GLU A 113 -5.50 -7.54 -7.77
CA GLU A 113 -5.68 -8.24 -6.50
C GLU A 113 -4.59 -7.85 -5.49
N GLY A 114 -3.33 -7.81 -5.92
CA GLY A 114 -2.19 -7.36 -5.12
C GLY A 114 -2.37 -5.92 -4.61
N LEU A 115 -2.80 -5.01 -5.48
CA LEU A 115 -3.10 -3.62 -5.11
C LEU A 115 -4.21 -3.53 -4.04
N PHE A 116 -5.32 -4.26 -4.22
CA PHE A 116 -6.39 -4.29 -3.23
C PHE A 116 -5.91 -4.79 -1.86
N HIS A 117 -5.11 -5.87 -1.85
CA HIS A 117 -4.53 -6.40 -0.62
C HIS A 117 -3.55 -5.41 0.03
N GLY A 118 -2.71 -4.72 -0.75
CA GLY A 118 -1.79 -3.70 -0.25
C GLY A 118 -2.51 -2.54 0.43
N ILE A 119 -3.57 -2.02 -0.21
CA ILE A 119 -4.40 -0.94 0.35
C ILE A 119 -5.06 -1.39 1.65
N GLN A 120 -5.64 -2.60 1.69
CA GLN A 120 -6.26 -3.15 2.90
C GLN A 120 -5.24 -3.33 4.04
N ALA A 121 -4.06 -3.86 3.74
CA ALA A 121 -3.00 -4.06 4.72
C ALA A 121 -2.50 -2.73 5.32
N SER A 122 -2.37 -1.70 4.48
CA SER A 122 -2.02 -0.35 4.93
C SER A 122 -3.09 0.24 5.85
N LEU A 123 -4.37 0.15 5.48
CA LEU A 123 -5.48 0.65 6.29
C LEU A 123 -5.60 -0.06 7.65
N ILE A 124 -5.47 -1.39 7.68
CA ILE A 124 -5.47 -2.17 8.92
C ILE A 124 -4.31 -1.74 9.82
N SER A 125 -3.12 -1.56 9.24
CA SER A 125 -1.92 -1.13 9.98
C SER A 125 -2.10 0.26 10.58
N GLN A 126 -2.67 1.21 9.82
CA GLN A 126 -3.01 2.55 10.31
C GLN A 126 -4.03 2.49 11.46
N GLN A 127 -5.07 1.66 11.34
CA GLN A 127 -6.08 1.51 12.39
C GLN A 127 -5.49 0.91 13.68
N MET A 128 -4.58 -0.07 13.56
CA MET A 128 -3.89 -0.67 14.70
C MET A 128 -2.97 0.33 15.40
N ALA A 129 -2.18 1.11 14.64
CA ALA A 129 -1.32 2.15 15.18
C ALA A 129 -2.12 3.24 15.91
N ALA A 130 -3.22 3.69 15.32
CA ALA A 130 -4.12 4.66 15.94
C ALA A 130 -4.76 4.12 17.24
N SER A 131 -5.17 2.85 17.25
CA SER A 131 -5.73 2.20 18.44
C SER A 131 -4.69 2.10 19.57
N ALA A 132 -3.46 1.69 19.26
CA ALA A 132 -2.37 1.61 20.23
C ALA A 132 -1.98 3.00 20.78
N GLN A 133 -2.03 4.04 19.95
CA GLN A 133 -1.80 5.42 20.40
C GLN A 133 -2.86 5.87 21.42
N LEU A 134 -4.14 5.55 21.18
CA LEU A 134 -5.23 5.87 22.10
C LEU A 134 -5.09 5.13 23.44
N GLU A 135 -4.68 3.87 23.42
CA GLU A 135 -4.41 3.09 24.64
C GLU A 135 -3.26 3.68 25.45
N ARG A 136 -2.17 4.11 24.80
CA ARG A 136 -1.05 4.80 25.46
C ARG A 136 -1.50 6.09 26.16
N ILE A 137 -2.32 6.91 25.49
CA ILE A 137 -2.86 8.16 26.07
C ILE A 137 -3.75 7.86 27.27
N LYS A 138 -4.61 6.83 27.19
CA LYS A 138 -5.46 6.41 28.32
C LYS A 138 -4.63 5.96 29.50
N PHE A 139 -3.59 5.16 29.26
CA PHE A 139 -2.69 4.67 30.29
C PHE A 139 -1.89 5.81 30.95
N GLN A 140 -1.36 6.76 30.17
CA GLN A 140 -0.67 7.95 30.69
C GLN A 140 -1.59 8.79 31.57
N LYS A 141 -2.82 9.08 31.12
CA LYS A 141 -3.80 9.82 31.92
C LYS A 141 -4.21 9.10 33.21
N ALA A 142 -4.29 7.77 33.18
CA ALA A 142 -4.59 6.98 34.37
C ALA A 142 -3.45 7.01 35.41
N LEU A 143 -2.20 7.09 34.96
CA LEU A 143 -1.04 7.27 35.84
C LEU A 143 -0.97 8.69 36.43
N GLU A 144 -1.26 9.72 35.64
CA GLU A 144 -1.24 11.11 36.09
C GLU A 144 -2.40 11.46 37.05
N GLY A 145 -3.56 10.80 36.90
CA GLY A 145 -4.70 10.96 37.81
C GLY A 145 -4.61 10.17 39.13
N GLY A 146 -3.61 9.29 39.28
CA GLY A 146 -3.39 8.49 40.49
C GLY A 146 -2.49 9.15 41.55
N ASP A 147 -1.84 10.26 41.23
CA ASP A 147 -0.86 10.95 42.10
C ASP A 147 -1.47 12.11 42.92
N SER A 148 -2.76 12.40 42.74
CA SER A 148 -3.46 13.51 43.44
C SER A 148 -4.21 13.11 44.72
N ASP A 149 -4.13 11.86 45.19
CA ASP A 149 -4.86 11.37 46.39
C ASP A 149 -3.96 10.95 47.59
N ASP A 150 -2.63 11.15 47.55
CA ASP A 150 -1.72 10.77 48.66
C ASP A 150 -1.01 11.94 49.37
N HIS A 151 -1.50 13.17 49.22
CA HIS A 151 -0.95 14.33 49.93
C HIS A 151 -2.02 15.11 50.70
N GLY A 152 -2.42 14.56 51.86
CA GLY A 152 -2.93 15.39 52.95
C GLY A 152 -3.91 14.68 53.87
N ASN A 153 -3.41 14.00 54.91
CA ASN A 153 -3.56 14.46 56.29
C ASN A 153 -2.86 13.51 57.28
N GLY A 154 -1.53 13.56 57.32
CA GLY A 154 -0.74 13.04 58.44
C GLY A 154 -0.22 14.21 59.26
N LEU A 155 -1.03 14.75 60.18
CA LEU A 155 -0.54 15.67 61.21
C LEU A 155 -0.76 15.07 62.60
N TYR A 156 0.38 14.88 63.26
CA TYR A 156 0.58 14.45 64.63
C TYR A 156 0.00 15.44 65.66
N LEU A 157 -0.32 14.86 66.83
CA LEU A 157 -0.67 15.44 68.15
C LEU A 157 -2.17 15.52 68.46
#